data_AF-A0A969DLF9-F1
#
_entry.id   AF-A0A969DLF9-F1
#
_cell.length_a   1.000
_cell.length_b   1.000
_cell.length_c   1.000
_cell.angle_alpha   90.00
_cell.angle_beta   90.00
_cell.angle_gamma   90.00
#
_symmetry.space_group_name_H-M   'P 1'
#
loop_
_entity.id
_entity.type
_entity.pdbx_description
1 polymer ?
#
loop_
_entity_poly.entity_id
_entity_poly.type
_entity_poly.pdbx_seq_one_letter_code
_entity_poly.pdbx_strand_id
1 'polypeptide(L)'
;MSAISGSLTVYLVGLLSLLRQALPQSPETVEISKRTQVIGCWSLIGILLAVGLWLTPIHRAWQLSSQGFIALADKKVESFTAKLEQAHRLAPWEPYYSYQLGWNLAHVRSENAQVNQARSQQSLEFFQRNVLASPHQESGSSSLGWQQMLQRQWAAATTSLLKSTQLVPAKRGGFYSLGQSLLLQNKTDLGVQAIALEIVRDPLFLTSPLLQAPPMASVYPQVQAEVLRLYQALLKHRPDPDPFTLYLHQCLGGVYWWQGNLPAAQTQWQQAGLPLGPALLAISRNEAVTLDLPILKAWLEPQRRSQWIAKALLQANQAVPNPQAVEVIQMGMDRSESFDQWVKHNAPLRQYPRERAGFGVLSRHIDGPAPQDFFPVVENLAMTRFLPELLPSTDYSPALDRALQPLREGLWRSL
;
A
#
# COMPACT_ATOMS: atom_id res chain seq x y z
N MET A 1 -19.19 -19.94 4.88
CA MET A 1 -19.10 -20.83 6.06
C MET A 1 -19.06 -22.31 5.65
N SER A 2 -18.35 -22.67 4.57
CA SER A 2 -18.56 -23.97 3.90
C SER A 2 -17.26 -24.68 3.53
N ALA A 3 -16.12 -23.99 3.47
CA ALA A 3 -14.88 -24.59 2.97
C ALA A 3 -14.17 -25.42 4.04
N ILE A 4 -14.05 -24.96 5.29
CA ILE A 4 -13.28 -25.69 6.32
C ILE A 4 -14.12 -26.82 6.94
N SER A 5 -15.39 -26.57 7.31
CA SER A 5 -16.28 -27.64 7.77
C SER A 5 -16.61 -28.63 6.65
N GLY A 6 -16.78 -28.16 5.42
CA GLY A 6 -16.95 -28.99 4.24
C GLY A 6 -15.71 -29.85 3.96
N SER A 7 -14.50 -29.27 4.01
CA SER A 7 -13.26 -30.02 3.82
C SER A 7 -13.03 -31.03 4.95
N LEU A 8 -13.26 -30.68 6.22
CA LEU A 8 -13.17 -31.62 7.33
C LEU A 8 -14.19 -32.75 7.19
N THR A 9 -15.41 -32.45 6.77
CA THR A 9 -16.45 -33.46 6.51
C THR A 9 -16.03 -34.36 5.36
N VAL A 10 -15.50 -33.81 4.26
CA VAL A 10 -15.01 -34.58 3.11
C VAL A 10 -13.78 -35.43 3.49
N TYR A 11 -12.87 -34.92 4.31
CA TYR A 11 -11.74 -35.70 4.83
C TYR A 11 -12.21 -36.81 5.77
N LEU A 12 -13.20 -36.54 6.63
CA LEU A 12 -13.77 -37.56 7.53
C LEU A 12 -14.48 -38.64 6.73
N VAL A 13 -15.30 -38.26 5.74
CA VAL A 13 -16.01 -39.17 4.82
C VAL A 13 -15.02 -39.94 3.96
N GLY A 14 -13.96 -39.29 3.46
CA GLY A 14 -12.88 -39.90 2.70
C GLY A 14 -12.08 -40.91 3.53
N LEU A 15 -11.72 -40.57 4.76
CA LEU A 15 -11.09 -41.48 5.72
C LEU A 15 -11.99 -42.67 6.04
N LEU A 16 -13.29 -42.44 6.30
CA LEU A 16 -14.26 -43.51 6.54
C LEU A 16 -14.45 -44.40 5.31
N SER A 17 -14.42 -43.83 4.10
CA SER A 17 -14.52 -44.57 2.84
C SER A 17 -13.25 -45.40 2.56
N LEU A 18 -12.05 -44.84 2.82
CA LEU A 18 -10.79 -45.55 2.70
C LEU A 18 -10.67 -46.67 3.74
N LEU A 19 -11.10 -46.43 4.99
CA LEU A 19 -11.25 -47.45 6.02
C LEU A 19 -12.20 -48.56 5.58
N ARG A 20 -13.32 -48.20 4.94
CA ARG A 20 -14.30 -49.18 4.41
C ARG A 20 -13.77 -49.99 3.22
N GLN A 21 -12.89 -49.42 2.41
CA GLN A 21 -12.24 -50.11 1.28
C GLN A 21 -11.04 -50.96 1.72
N ALA A 22 -10.32 -50.55 2.77
CA ALA A 22 -9.23 -51.31 3.36
C ALA A 22 -9.70 -52.48 4.23
N LEU A 23 -11.00 -52.52 4.59
CA LEU A 23 -11.64 -53.66 5.24
C LEU A 23 -12.05 -54.69 4.18
N PRO A 24 -11.83 -56.00 4.39
CA PRO A 24 -12.16 -57.04 3.41
C PRO A 24 -13.67 -57.02 3.07
N GLN A 25 -14.01 -57.08 1.79
CA GLN A 25 -15.41 -57.18 1.32
C GLN A 25 -15.93 -58.62 1.22
N SER A 26 -15.15 -59.60 1.69
CA SER A 26 -15.60 -60.99 1.75
C SER A 26 -16.61 -61.16 2.90
N PRO A 27 -17.71 -61.92 2.72
CA PRO A 27 -18.70 -62.17 3.76
C PRO A 27 -18.22 -63.14 4.85
N GLU A 28 -16.90 -63.28 5.04
CA GLU A 28 -16.38 -63.86 6.26
C GLU A 28 -16.66 -62.86 7.37
N THR A 29 -17.52 -63.25 8.31
CA THR A 29 -17.83 -62.51 9.52
C THR A 29 -16.52 -62.29 10.28
N VAL A 30 -15.82 -61.19 9.98
CA VAL A 30 -14.79 -60.66 10.85
C VAL A 30 -15.53 -60.30 12.13
N GLU A 31 -15.50 -61.18 13.12
CA GLU A 31 -15.96 -60.87 14.47
C GLU A 31 -15.05 -59.76 15.00
N ILE A 32 -15.43 -58.52 14.71
CA ILE A 32 -14.82 -57.36 15.33
C ILE A 32 -15.11 -57.52 16.81
N SER A 33 -14.08 -57.82 17.60
CA SER A 33 -14.24 -58.05 19.03
C SER A 33 -15.00 -56.87 19.65
N LYS A 34 -15.93 -57.14 20.58
CA LYS A 34 -16.66 -56.10 21.31
C LYS A 34 -15.72 -55.04 21.88
N ARG A 35 -14.49 -55.43 22.26
CA ARG A 35 -13.44 -54.54 22.72
C ARG A 35 -12.99 -53.53 21.66
N THR A 36 -12.80 -53.96 20.41
CA THR A 36 -12.41 -53.08 19.30
C THR A 36 -13.54 -52.11 18.92
N GLN A 37 -14.80 -52.55 18.95
CA GLN A 37 -15.96 -51.69 18.73
C GLN A 37 -16.09 -50.62 19.83
N VAL A 38 -15.96 -51.01 21.10
CA VAL A 38 -16.00 -50.09 22.24
C VAL A 38 -14.86 -49.07 22.16
N ILE A 39 -13.63 -49.51 21.86
CA ILE A 39 -12.49 -48.59 21.67
C ILE A 39 -12.76 -47.62 20.53
N GLY A 40 -13.25 -48.10 19.37
CA GLY A 40 -13.59 -47.24 18.23
C GLY A 40 -14.65 -46.19 18.55
N CYS A 41 -15.71 -46.55 19.28
CA CYS A 41 -16.74 -45.60 19.73
C CYS A 41 -16.17 -44.55 20.68
N TRP A 42 -15.35 -44.93 21.66
CA TRP A 42 -14.70 -43.98 22.56
C TRP A 42 -13.70 -43.07 21.85
N SER A 43 -12.95 -43.59 20.86
CA SER A 43 -12.06 -42.79 20.02
C SER A 43 -12.85 -41.75 19.21
N LEU A 44 -13.98 -42.12 18.61
CA LEU A 44 -14.82 -41.19 17.86
C LEU A 44 -15.42 -40.10 18.78
N ILE A 45 -15.92 -40.48 19.95
CA ILE A 45 -16.40 -39.53 20.96
C ILE A 45 -15.28 -38.59 21.39
N GLY A 46 -14.08 -39.12 21.64
CA GLY A 46 -12.90 -38.32 21.99
C GLY A 46 -12.54 -37.31 20.89
N ILE A 47 -12.58 -37.71 19.62
CA ILE A 47 -12.34 -36.81 18.47
C ILE A 47 -13.42 -35.73 18.41
N LEU A 48 -14.70 -36.08 18.53
CA LEU A 48 -15.79 -35.11 18.47
C LEU A 48 -15.73 -34.10 19.63
N LEU A 49 -15.39 -34.56 20.83
CA LEU A 49 -15.17 -33.69 21.98
C LEU A 49 -13.97 -32.76 21.76
N ALA A 50 -12.85 -33.28 21.26
CA ALA A 50 -11.67 -32.46 20.94
C ALA A 50 -11.99 -31.40 19.88
N VAL A 51 -12.71 -31.76 18.82
CA VAL A 51 -13.17 -30.83 17.77
C VAL A 51 -14.13 -29.78 18.35
N GLY A 52 -15.10 -30.19 19.16
CA GLY A 52 -16.05 -29.27 19.80
C GLY A 52 -15.35 -28.26 20.72
N LEU A 53 -14.43 -28.73 21.56
CA LEU A 53 -13.64 -27.88 22.45
C LEU A 53 -12.74 -26.91 21.67
N TRP A 54 -12.21 -27.34 20.52
CA TRP A 54 -11.37 -26.51 19.66
C TRP A 54 -12.16 -25.44 18.89
N LEU A 55 -13.32 -25.80 18.32
CA LEU A 55 -14.08 -24.90 17.44
C LEU A 55 -14.96 -23.90 18.20
N THR A 56 -15.46 -24.26 19.39
CA THR A 56 -16.33 -23.38 20.18
C THR A 56 -15.73 -22.00 20.46
N PRO A 57 -14.48 -21.84 20.95
CA PRO A 57 -13.90 -20.51 21.17
C PRO A 57 -13.73 -19.71 19.88
N ILE A 58 -13.42 -20.36 18.76
CA ILE A 58 -13.28 -19.71 17.44
C ILE A 58 -14.62 -19.16 16.98
N HIS A 59 -15.68 -19.97 17.02
CA HIS A 59 -17.03 -19.52 16.65
C HIS A 59 -17.51 -18.40 17.54
N ARG A 60 -17.25 -18.49 18.85
CA ARG A 60 -17.63 -17.44 19.79
C ARG A 60 -16.85 -16.15 19.54
N ALA A 61 -15.56 -16.23 19.23
CA ALA A 61 -14.74 -15.08 18.87
C ALA A 61 -15.30 -14.37 17.62
N TRP A 62 -15.63 -15.14 16.58
CA TRP A 62 -16.19 -14.59 15.35
C TRP A 62 -17.56 -13.93 15.60
N GLN A 63 -18.45 -14.58 16.36
CA GLN A 63 -19.75 -13.98 16.72
C GLN A 63 -19.56 -12.65 17.48
N LEU A 64 -18.64 -12.60 18.44
CA LEU A 64 -18.32 -11.38 19.18
C LEU A 64 -17.77 -10.29 18.27
N SER A 65 -16.90 -10.64 17.32
CA SER A 65 -16.37 -9.72 16.33
C SER A 65 -17.48 -9.11 15.47
N SER A 66 -18.39 -9.93 14.93
CA SER A 66 -19.52 -9.46 14.12
C SER A 66 -20.43 -8.52 14.92
N GLN A 67 -20.77 -8.87 16.17
CA GLN A 67 -21.51 -7.98 17.07
C GLN A 67 -20.74 -6.69 17.39
N GLY A 68 -19.41 -6.76 17.48
CA GLY A 68 -18.55 -5.59 17.67
C GLY A 68 -18.67 -4.64 16.49
N PHE A 69 -18.61 -5.12 15.25
CA PHE A 69 -18.74 -4.28 14.06
C PHE A 69 -20.15 -3.69 13.90
N ILE A 70 -21.21 -4.41 14.31
CA ILE A 70 -22.55 -3.82 14.41
C ILE A 70 -22.55 -2.65 15.39
N ALA A 71 -21.93 -2.82 16.57
CA ALA A 71 -21.80 -1.74 17.55
C ALA A 71 -20.97 -0.55 17.02
N LEU A 72 -19.92 -0.81 16.23
CA LEU A 72 -19.13 0.24 15.58
C LEU A 72 -19.96 1.03 14.56
N ALA A 73 -20.77 0.35 13.75
CA ALA A 73 -21.68 1.00 12.80
C ALA A 73 -22.70 1.90 13.51
N ASP A 74 -23.15 1.49 14.70
CA ASP A 74 -23.99 2.27 15.62
C ASP A 74 -23.22 3.39 16.38
N LYS A 75 -21.93 3.61 16.08
CA LYS A 75 -21.03 4.56 16.77
C LYS A 75 -20.81 4.25 18.26
N LYS A 76 -21.04 3.02 18.70
CA LYS A 76 -20.81 2.54 20.09
C LYS A 76 -19.40 1.95 20.22
N VAL A 77 -18.39 2.83 20.18
CA VAL A 77 -16.97 2.46 20.13
C VAL A 77 -16.56 1.59 21.31
N GLU A 78 -17.01 1.90 22.51
CA GLU A 78 -16.66 1.15 23.73
C GLU A 78 -17.20 -0.29 23.68
N SER A 79 -18.40 -0.48 23.12
CA SER A 79 -19.00 -1.81 22.93
C SER A 79 -18.27 -2.59 21.85
N PHE A 80 -17.89 -1.94 20.75
CA PHE A 80 -17.00 -2.52 19.74
C PHE A 80 -15.69 -3.02 20.36
N THR A 81 -15.00 -2.16 21.11
CA THR A 81 -13.71 -2.48 21.75
C THR A 81 -13.86 -3.67 22.68
N ALA A 82 -14.82 -3.63 23.61
CA ALA A 82 -15.02 -4.71 24.58
C ALA A 82 -15.30 -6.07 23.91
N LYS A 83 -16.09 -6.08 22.83
CA LYS A 83 -16.43 -7.30 22.10
C LYS A 83 -15.24 -7.86 21.31
N LEU A 84 -14.50 -7.01 20.59
CA LEU A 84 -13.32 -7.46 19.85
C LEU A 84 -12.18 -7.87 20.78
N GLU A 85 -12.01 -7.22 21.93
CA GLU A 85 -11.06 -7.66 22.96
C GLU A 85 -11.42 -9.05 23.48
N GLN A 86 -12.71 -9.32 23.73
CA GLN A 86 -13.16 -10.64 24.12
C GLN A 86 -12.93 -11.68 23.00
N ALA A 87 -13.18 -11.31 21.74
CA ALA A 87 -12.86 -12.15 20.59
C ALA A 87 -11.36 -12.48 20.53
N HIS A 88 -10.50 -11.48 20.71
CA HIS A 88 -9.05 -11.64 20.77
C HIS A 88 -8.61 -12.52 21.95
N ARG A 89 -9.22 -12.40 23.13
CA ARG A 89 -8.92 -13.29 24.28
C ARG A 89 -9.27 -14.76 24.00
N LEU A 90 -10.32 -15.02 23.22
CA LEU A 90 -10.74 -16.38 22.86
C LEU A 90 -9.89 -16.99 21.74
N ALA A 91 -9.35 -16.16 20.85
CA ALA A 91 -8.50 -16.58 19.74
C ALA A 91 -7.32 -15.62 19.56
N PRO A 92 -6.33 -15.61 20.48
CA PRO A 92 -5.23 -14.64 20.44
C PRO A 92 -4.28 -14.82 19.26
N TRP A 93 -4.27 -16.01 18.65
CA TRP A 93 -3.51 -16.33 17.44
C TRP A 93 -4.13 -15.78 16.16
N GLU A 94 -5.38 -15.31 16.19
CA GLU A 94 -6.05 -14.73 15.03
C GLU A 94 -5.67 -13.25 14.90
N PRO A 95 -4.81 -12.87 13.93
CA PRO A 95 -4.32 -11.50 13.81
C PRO A 95 -5.43 -10.49 13.46
N TYR A 96 -6.53 -10.93 12.87
CA TYR A 96 -7.60 -10.04 12.44
C TYR A 96 -8.15 -9.16 13.57
N TYR A 97 -8.40 -9.71 14.76
CA TYR A 97 -9.01 -8.96 15.86
C TYR A 97 -8.08 -7.89 16.41
N SER A 98 -6.81 -8.22 16.65
CA SER A 98 -5.82 -7.26 17.12
C SER A 98 -5.54 -6.19 16.06
N TYR A 99 -5.50 -6.55 14.77
CA TYR A 99 -5.39 -5.55 13.71
C TYR A 99 -6.56 -4.57 13.71
N GLN A 100 -7.80 -5.08 13.73
CA GLN A 100 -8.99 -4.26 13.67
C GLN A 100 -9.16 -3.38 14.91
N LEU A 101 -8.80 -3.87 16.10
CA LEU A 101 -8.72 -3.04 17.31
C LEU A 101 -7.69 -1.93 17.12
N GLY A 102 -6.47 -2.26 16.70
CA GLY A 102 -5.40 -1.29 16.45
C GLY A 102 -5.84 -0.18 15.49
N TRP A 103 -6.38 -0.59 14.34
CA TRP A 103 -6.77 0.34 13.28
C TRP A 103 -7.96 1.22 13.67
N ASN A 104 -9.05 0.65 14.20
CA ASN A 104 -10.25 1.43 14.53
C ASN A 104 -10.00 2.39 15.70
N LEU A 105 -9.23 1.98 16.71
CA LEU A 105 -8.89 2.86 17.84
C LEU A 105 -8.02 4.05 17.42
N ALA A 106 -7.13 3.86 16.44
CA ALA A 106 -6.34 4.95 15.87
C ALA A 106 -7.17 5.92 15.01
N HIS A 107 -8.20 5.41 14.32
CA HIS A 107 -8.97 6.15 13.34
C HIS A 107 -10.16 6.90 13.95
N VAL A 108 -10.85 6.32 14.94
CA VAL A 108 -12.05 6.91 15.54
C VAL A 108 -11.68 7.98 16.56
N ARG A 109 -11.93 9.25 16.19
CA ARG A 109 -11.68 10.40 17.04
C ARG A 109 -12.87 10.72 17.95
N SER A 110 -12.55 11.21 19.15
CA SER A 110 -13.45 11.85 20.10
C SER A 110 -13.12 13.34 20.19
N GLU A 111 -14.05 14.17 20.64
CA GLU A 111 -13.77 15.56 21.00
C GLU A 111 -12.85 15.65 22.24
N ASN A 112 -12.85 14.60 23.06
CA ASN A 112 -12.02 14.52 24.25
C ASN A 112 -10.58 14.07 23.91
N ALA A 113 -9.61 14.95 24.17
CA ALA A 113 -8.20 14.71 23.90
C ALA A 113 -7.60 13.55 24.73
N GLN A 114 -7.99 13.40 25.99
CA GLN A 114 -7.53 12.29 26.84
C GLN A 114 -8.01 10.94 26.29
N VAL A 115 -9.25 10.86 25.83
CA VAL A 115 -9.80 9.65 25.19
C VAL A 115 -9.01 9.31 23.93
N ASN A 116 -8.70 10.30 23.09
CA ASN A 116 -7.88 10.09 21.89
C ASN A 116 -6.46 9.60 22.22
N GLN A 117 -5.85 10.13 23.28
CA GLN A 117 -4.53 9.70 23.72
C GLN A 117 -4.56 8.26 24.23
N ALA A 118 -5.55 7.88 25.04
CA ALA A 118 -5.71 6.52 25.53
C ALA A 118 -5.94 5.53 24.37
N ARG A 119 -6.81 5.87 23.42
CA ARG A 119 -7.04 5.04 22.22
C ARG A 119 -5.80 4.91 21.33
N SER A 120 -4.99 5.96 21.23
CA SER A 120 -3.70 5.91 20.52
C SER A 120 -2.71 4.93 21.18
N GLN A 121 -2.65 4.90 22.51
CA GLN A 121 -1.83 3.94 23.25
C GLN A 121 -2.33 2.51 23.06
N GLN A 122 -3.64 2.28 23.21
CA GLN A 122 -4.26 0.97 22.97
C GLN A 122 -4.04 0.50 21.53
N SER A 123 -4.16 1.40 20.56
CA SER A 123 -3.87 1.11 19.14
C SER A 123 -2.47 0.52 18.97
N LEU A 124 -1.46 1.17 19.56
CA LEU A 124 -0.08 0.70 19.52
C LEU A 124 0.05 -0.70 20.12
N GLU A 125 -0.53 -0.93 21.30
CA GLU A 125 -0.48 -2.24 21.97
C GLU A 125 -1.11 -3.35 21.12
N PHE A 126 -2.25 -3.07 20.46
CA PHE A 126 -2.90 -4.05 19.61
C PHE A 126 -2.12 -4.32 18.32
N PHE A 127 -1.47 -3.31 17.74
CA PHE A 127 -0.55 -3.56 16.62
C PHE A 127 0.69 -4.37 17.03
N GLN A 128 1.23 -4.15 18.25
CA GLN A 128 2.30 -4.99 18.79
C GLN A 128 1.86 -6.45 18.93
N ARG A 129 0.65 -6.71 19.44
CA ARG A 129 0.09 -8.07 19.50
C ARG A 129 -0.15 -8.65 18.10
N ASN A 130 -0.60 -7.83 17.16
CA ASN A 130 -0.84 -8.25 15.78
C ASN A 130 0.44 -8.75 15.09
N VAL A 131 1.54 -8.01 15.18
CA VAL A 131 2.81 -8.43 14.54
C VAL A 131 3.42 -9.68 15.18
N LEU A 132 3.11 -9.96 16.45
CA LEU A 132 3.49 -11.22 17.10
C LEU A 132 2.65 -12.40 16.59
N ALA A 133 1.34 -12.20 16.38
CA ALA A 133 0.46 -13.24 15.86
C ALA A 133 0.66 -13.51 14.35
N SER A 134 1.05 -12.49 13.58
CA SER A 134 1.25 -12.59 12.13
C SER A 134 2.51 -11.84 11.67
N PRO A 135 3.72 -12.38 11.96
CA PRO A 135 4.99 -11.70 11.69
C PRO A 135 5.34 -11.57 10.19
N HIS A 136 4.56 -12.24 9.32
CA HIS A 136 4.73 -12.22 7.86
C HIS A 136 3.72 -11.34 7.14
N GLN A 137 2.84 -10.65 7.88
CA GLN A 137 1.87 -9.73 7.29
C GLN A 137 2.39 -8.30 7.33
N GLU A 138 2.74 -7.76 6.16
CA GLU A 138 3.26 -6.40 5.98
C GLU A 138 2.37 -5.35 6.64
N SER A 139 1.04 -5.52 6.58
CA SER A 139 0.10 -4.53 7.06
C SER A 139 0.24 -4.26 8.56
N GLY A 140 0.55 -5.29 9.34
CA GLY A 140 0.80 -5.17 10.77
C GLY A 140 2.05 -4.34 11.04
N SER A 141 3.17 -4.69 10.39
CA SER A 141 4.45 -4.02 10.57
C SER A 141 4.42 -2.56 10.11
N SER A 142 3.87 -2.26 8.93
CA SER A 142 3.71 -0.88 8.46
C SER A 142 2.84 -0.05 9.39
N SER A 143 1.69 -0.58 9.83
CA SER A 143 0.78 0.14 10.71
C SER A 143 1.38 0.38 12.10
N LEU A 144 2.06 -0.62 12.66
CA LEU A 144 2.82 -0.48 13.91
C LEU A 144 3.87 0.62 13.80
N GLY A 145 4.64 0.62 12.71
CA GLY A 145 5.66 1.63 12.44
C GLY A 145 5.11 3.05 12.41
N TRP A 146 3.98 3.27 11.74
CA TRP A 146 3.30 4.56 11.73
C TRP A 146 2.81 4.99 13.13
N GLN A 147 2.21 4.08 13.91
CA GLN A 147 1.80 4.40 15.27
C GLN A 147 3.00 4.74 16.17
N GLN A 148 4.11 4.01 16.03
CA GLN A 148 5.35 4.30 16.73
C GLN A 148 5.93 5.67 16.36
N MET A 149 5.90 6.07 15.08
CA MET A 149 6.30 7.42 14.66
C MET A 149 5.45 8.49 15.33
N LEU A 150 4.12 8.32 15.35
CA LEU A 150 3.20 9.27 16.00
C LEU A 150 3.46 9.40 17.51
N GLN A 151 3.91 8.32 18.16
CA GLN A 151 4.29 8.32 19.57
C GLN A 151 5.77 8.68 19.81
N ARG A 152 6.48 9.18 18.80
CA ARG A 152 7.90 9.55 18.85
C ARG A 152 8.85 8.40 19.24
N GLN A 153 8.44 7.15 19.02
CA GLN A 153 9.25 5.95 19.19
C GLN A 153 10.03 5.65 17.90
N TRP A 154 10.85 6.60 17.44
CA TRP A 154 11.40 6.59 16.08
C TRP A 154 12.28 5.37 15.78
N ALA A 155 13.10 4.92 16.73
CA ALA A 155 13.93 3.73 16.55
C ALA A 155 13.08 2.47 16.37
N ALA A 156 12.05 2.29 17.21
CA ALA A 156 11.11 1.18 17.10
C ALA A 156 10.32 1.24 15.78
N ALA A 157 9.92 2.45 15.37
CA ALA A 157 9.28 2.67 14.07
C ALA A 157 10.17 2.22 12.91
N THR A 158 11.47 2.56 12.93
CA THR A 158 12.43 2.09 11.92
C THR A 158 12.47 0.56 11.86
N THR A 159 12.51 -0.13 13.00
CA THR A 159 12.49 -1.61 13.02
C THR A 159 11.22 -2.17 12.37
N SER A 160 10.05 -1.64 12.72
CA SER A 160 8.76 -2.08 12.18
C SER A 160 8.62 -1.78 10.68
N LEU A 161 9.02 -0.57 10.24
CA LEU A 161 8.97 -0.16 8.85
C LEU A 161 10.00 -0.91 7.99
N LEU A 162 11.20 -1.17 8.51
CA LEU A 162 12.21 -2.02 7.88
C LEU A 162 11.62 -3.40 7.60
N LYS A 163 11.02 -4.04 8.61
CA LYS A 163 10.34 -5.34 8.43
C LYS A 163 9.26 -5.27 7.35
N SER A 164 8.48 -4.20 7.32
CA SER A 164 7.47 -3.96 6.29
C SER A 164 8.07 -3.93 4.88
N THR A 165 9.17 -3.18 4.69
CA THR A 165 9.86 -3.09 3.39
C THR A 165 10.53 -4.40 2.99
N GLN A 166 10.93 -5.25 3.94
CA GLN A 166 11.45 -6.59 3.65
C GLN A 166 10.35 -7.56 3.21
N LEU A 167 9.14 -7.43 3.76
CA LEU A 167 8.00 -8.29 3.42
C LEU A 167 7.39 -7.96 2.05
N VAL A 168 7.21 -6.67 1.74
CA VAL A 168 6.68 -6.22 0.43
C VAL A 168 7.48 -5.01 -0.08
N PRO A 169 8.68 -5.22 -0.65
CA PRO A 169 9.54 -4.12 -1.10
C PRO A 169 8.96 -3.25 -2.22
N ALA A 170 7.97 -3.77 -2.96
CA ALA A 170 7.30 -3.07 -4.04
C ALA A 170 6.10 -2.23 -3.58
N LYS A 171 5.71 -2.29 -2.29
CA LYS A 171 4.56 -1.53 -1.80
C LYS A 171 4.90 -0.05 -1.75
N ARG A 172 4.13 0.74 -2.50
CA ARG A 172 4.21 2.20 -2.50
C ARG A 172 4.00 2.78 -1.10
N GLY A 173 4.86 3.71 -0.71
CA GLY A 173 4.89 4.41 0.58
C GLY A 173 5.73 3.71 1.64
N GLY A 174 6.17 2.46 1.42
CA GLY A 174 6.94 1.69 2.41
C GLY A 174 8.32 2.28 2.66
N PHE A 175 9.10 2.49 1.59
CA PHE A 175 10.44 3.04 1.70
C PHE A 175 10.43 4.53 2.04
N TYR A 176 9.40 5.28 1.62
CA TYR A 176 9.19 6.65 2.10
C TYR A 176 8.96 6.70 3.62
N SER A 177 8.12 5.83 4.16
CA SER A 177 7.87 5.77 5.61
C SER A 177 9.15 5.43 6.38
N LEU A 178 9.91 4.43 5.90
CA LEU A 178 11.22 4.08 6.47
C LEU A 178 12.19 5.26 6.42
N GLY A 179 12.24 5.98 5.29
CA GLY A 179 13.06 7.17 5.15
C GLY A 179 12.70 8.25 6.16
N GLN A 180 11.41 8.54 6.34
CA GLN A 180 10.96 9.49 7.36
C GLN A 180 11.37 9.10 8.78
N SER A 181 11.24 7.82 9.16
CA SER A 181 11.65 7.39 10.50
C SER A 181 13.16 7.54 10.74
N LEU A 182 13.97 7.39 9.70
CA LEU A 182 15.42 7.61 9.73
C LEU A 182 15.78 9.10 9.81
N LEU A 183 15.10 9.96 9.05
CA LEU A 183 15.28 11.41 9.10
C LEU A 183 14.96 11.97 10.50
N LEU A 184 13.90 11.47 11.14
CA LEU A 184 13.55 11.84 12.53
C LEU A 184 14.65 11.46 13.55
N GLN A 185 15.53 10.53 13.20
CA GLN A 185 16.69 10.13 14.01
C GLN A 185 18.00 10.81 13.57
N ASN A 186 17.93 11.81 12.69
CA ASN A 186 19.09 12.47 12.07
C ASN A 186 19.99 11.50 11.26
N LYS A 187 19.48 10.33 10.84
CA LYS A 187 20.18 9.41 9.94
C LYS A 187 19.95 9.84 8.48
N THR A 188 20.40 11.05 8.15
CA THR A 188 20.03 11.74 6.91
C THR A 188 20.37 10.95 5.65
N ASP A 189 21.59 10.41 5.55
CA ASP A 189 22.03 9.68 4.36
C ASP A 189 21.18 8.42 4.10
N LEU A 190 20.89 7.65 5.16
CA LEU A 190 20.03 6.47 5.08
C LEU A 190 18.58 6.84 4.76
N GLY A 191 18.10 7.95 5.32
CA GLY A 191 16.76 8.47 5.04
C GLY A 191 16.60 8.89 3.57
N VAL A 192 17.58 9.62 3.04
CA VAL A 192 17.66 10.02 1.63
C VAL A 192 17.70 8.80 0.72
N GLN A 193 18.55 7.81 1.03
CA GLN A 193 18.65 6.57 0.26
C GLN A 193 17.33 5.80 0.24
N ALA A 194 16.64 5.68 1.38
CA ALA A 194 15.34 5.01 1.45
C ALA A 194 14.29 5.72 0.58
N ILE A 195 14.16 7.05 0.68
CA ILE A 195 13.21 7.81 -0.13
C ILE A 195 13.56 7.74 -1.63
N ALA A 196 14.84 7.75 -1.98
CA ALA A 196 15.25 7.58 -3.36
C ALA A 196 14.87 6.20 -3.93
N LEU A 197 14.97 5.13 -3.14
CA LEU A 197 14.50 3.80 -3.53
C LEU A 197 12.99 3.74 -3.74
N GLU A 198 12.20 4.48 -2.95
CA GLU A 198 10.77 4.65 -3.20
C GLU A 198 10.55 5.27 -4.59
N ILE A 199 11.20 6.39 -4.87
CA ILE A 199 11.01 7.14 -6.12
C ILE A 199 11.48 6.34 -7.34
N VAL A 200 12.62 5.65 -7.28
CA VAL A 200 13.09 4.86 -8.44
C VAL A 200 12.08 3.75 -8.79
N ARG A 201 11.34 3.23 -7.79
CA ARG A 201 10.30 2.22 -7.98
C ARG A 201 8.91 2.79 -8.31
N ASP A 202 8.58 3.99 -7.81
CA ASP A 202 7.34 4.73 -8.07
C ASP A 202 7.70 6.17 -8.51
N PRO A 203 8.11 6.37 -9.78
CA PRO A 203 8.73 7.63 -10.22
C PRO A 203 7.83 8.84 -10.09
N LEU A 204 6.50 8.67 -10.22
CA LEU A 204 5.53 9.74 -9.96
C LEU A 204 5.64 10.31 -8.54
N PHE A 205 6.11 9.54 -7.56
CA PHE A 205 6.28 9.99 -6.18
C PHE A 205 7.27 11.16 -6.05
N LEU A 206 8.20 11.32 -7.01
CA LEU A 206 9.06 12.51 -7.11
C LEU A 206 8.27 13.82 -7.09
N THR A 207 7.07 13.80 -7.65
CA THR A 207 6.19 14.97 -7.82
C THR A 207 5.25 15.19 -6.64
N SER A 208 5.32 14.33 -5.63
CA SER A 208 4.48 14.42 -4.44
C SER A 208 4.71 15.74 -3.69
N PRO A 209 3.66 16.51 -3.38
CA PRO A 209 3.76 17.70 -2.54
C PRO A 209 4.33 17.41 -1.14
N LEU A 210 4.25 16.17 -0.66
CA LEU A 210 4.85 15.77 0.62
C LEU A 210 6.37 15.98 0.65
N LEU A 211 7.04 15.87 -0.50
CA LEU A 211 8.49 16.07 -0.59
C LEU A 211 8.87 17.55 -0.57
N GLN A 212 7.96 18.42 -1.00
CA GLN A 212 8.16 19.88 -1.03
C GLN A 212 7.69 20.58 0.25
N ALA A 213 6.96 19.87 1.12
CA ALA A 213 6.49 20.39 2.39
C ALA A 213 7.53 20.17 3.51
N PRO A 214 7.60 21.05 4.53
CA PRO A 214 8.40 20.77 5.72
C PRO A 214 7.96 19.49 6.45
N PRO A 215 8.90 18.73 7.05
CA PRO A 215 10.35 18.97 7.06
C PRO A 215 11.06 18.41 5.82
N MET A 216 10.38 17.72 4.91
CA MET A 216 11.03 17.05 3.75
C MET A 216 11.68 18.02 2.77
N ALA A 217 11.15 19.25 2.67
CA ALA A 217 11.69 20.29 1.79
C ALA A 217 13.21 20.50 1.93
N SER A 218 13.77 20.35 3.14
CA SER A 218 15.21 20.56 3.40
C SER A 218 16.10 19.43 2.89
N VAL A 219 15.55 18.22 2.71
CA VAL A 219 16.27 17.04 2.21
C VAL A 219 15.92 16.70 0.76
N TYR A 220 14.93 17.36 0.18
CA TYR A 220 14.43 17.06 -1.15
C TYR A 220 15.48 17.19 -2.26
N PRO A 221 16.37 18.21 -2.27
CA PRO A 221 17.47 18.26 -3.24
C PRO A 221 18.43 17.06 -3.13
N GLN A 222 18.74 16.57 -1.93
CA GLN A 222 19.57 15.38 -1.74
C GLN A 222 18.86 14.12 -2.26
N VAL A 223 17.55 13.99 -2.00
CA VAL A 223 16.72 12.90 -2.55
C VAL A 223 16.75 12.92 -4.09
N GLN A 224 16.56 14.09 -4.69
CA GLN A 224 16.63 14.28 -6.14
C GLN A 224 17.99 13.88 -6.73
N ALA A 225 19.09 14.28 -6.08
CA ALA A 225 20.44 13.89 -6.50
C ALA A 225 20.67 12.37 -6.38
N GLU A 226 20.19 11.75 -5.30
CA GLU A 226 20.31 10.31 -5.10
C GLU A 226 19.49 9.51 -6.12
N VAL A 227 18.27 9.97 -6.45
CA VAL A 227 17.45 9.37 -7.53
C VAL A 227 18.18 9.39 -8.88
N LEU A 228 18.78 10.54 -9.25
CA LEU A 228 19.60 10.64 -10.46
C LEU A 228 20.75 9.64 -10.44
N ARG A 229 21.49 9.58 -9.33
CA ARG A 229 22.64 8.67 -9.15
C ARG A 229 22.21 7.21 -9.33
N LEU A 230 21.07 6.82 -8.76
CA LEU A 230 20.54 5.46 -8.87
C LEU A 230 20.14 5.11 -10.31
N TYR A 231 19.41 5.98 -11.02
CA TYR A 231 19.08 5.74 -12.43
C TYR A 231 20.33 5.63 -13.31
N GLN A 232 21.30 6.53 -13.13
CA GLN A 232 22.56 6.49 -13.87
C GLN A 232 23.34 5.20 -13.60
N ALA A 233 23.39 4.74 -12.34
CA ALA A 233 24.02 3.48 -11.97
C ALA A 233 23.32 2.28 -12.63
N LEU A 234 21.99 2.27 -12.68
CA LEU A 234 21.21 1.21 -13.34
C LEU A 234 21.46 1.16 -14.86
N LEU A 235 21.59 2.34 -15.50
CA LEU A 235 21.88 2.45 -16.94
C LEU A 235 23.33 2.08 -17.30
N LYS A 236 24.30 2.38 -16.44
CA LYS A 236 25.74 2.14 -16.70
C LYS A 236 26.05 0.69 -17.09
N HIS A 237 25.28 -0.27 -16.58
CA HIS A 237 25.48 -1.70 -16.82
C HIS A 237 24.65 -2.25 -17.99
N ARG A 238 23.97 -1.39 -18.77
CA ARG A 238 22.99 -1.77 -19.79
C ARG A 238 23.03 -0.83 -21.01
N PRO A 239 24.04 -0.96 -21.88
CA PRO A 239 24.16 -0.09 -23.05
C PRO A 239 23.14 -0.40 -24.15
N ASP A 240 22.60 -1.62 -24.19
CA ASP A 240 21.69 -2.05 -25.25
C ASP A 240 20.25 -1.59 -24.98
N PRO A 241 19.53 -1.12 -26.02
CA PRO A 241 18.14 -0.69 -25.90
C PRO A 241 17.23 -1.91 -25.73
N ASP A 242 16.83 -2.18 -24.49
CA ASP A 242 15.77 -3.12 -24.11
C ASP A 242 14.60 -2.39 -23.43
N PRO A 243 13.39 -2.98 -23.30
CA PRO A 243 12.24 -2.31 -22.69
C PRO A 243 12.49 -1.73 -21.30
N PHE A 244 13.34 -2.37 -20.50
CA PHE A 244 13.73 -1.88 -19.18
C PHE A 244 14.70 -0.70 -19.30
N THR A 245 15.70 -0.75 -20.18
CA THR A 245 16.60 0.38 -20.47
C THR A 245 15.84 1.61 -20.99
N LEU A 246 14.86 1.41 -21.89
CA LEU A 246 13.99 2.49 -22.39
C LEU A 246 13.16 3.11 -21.26
N TYR A 247 12.60 2.28 -20.37
CA TYR A 247 11.89 2.74 -19.17
C TYR A 247 12.80 3.58 -18.24
N LEU A 248 14.05 3.15 -18.03
CA LEU A 248 15.01 3.90 -17.20
C LEU A 248 15.34 5.26 -17.83
N HIS A 249 15.57 5.32 -19.15
CA HIS A 249 15.76 6.59 -19.87
C HIS A 249 14.53 7.50 -19.77
N GLN A 250 13.32 6.95 -19.91
CA GLN A 250 12.07 7.69 -19.79
C GLN A 250 11.96 8.36 -18.41
N CYS A 251 12.15 7.59 -17.34
CA CYS A 251 12.09 8.08 -15.97
C CYS A 251 13.20 9.10 -15.69
N LEU A 252 14.44 8.83 -16.10
CA LEU A 252 15.56 9.75 -15.91
C LEU A 252 15.34 11.08 -16.64
N GLY A 253 14.77 11.04 -17.85
CA GLY A 253 14.36 12.25 -18.56
C GLY A 253 13.28 13.03 -17.81
N GLY A 254 12.31 12.33 -17.22
CA GLY A 254 11.30 12.92 -16.34
C GLY A 254 11.90 13.61 -15.11
N VAL A 255 12.89 12.99 -14.47
CA VAL A 255 13.62 13.58 -13.33
C VAL A 255 14.34 14.86 -13.76
N TYR A 256 15.09 14.83 -14.87
CA TYR A 256 15.78 16.02 -15.38
C TYR A 256 14.81 17.15 -15.73
N TRP A 257 13.70 16.84 -16.38
CA TRP A 257 12.67 17.82 -16.72
C TRP A 257 12.06 18.45 -15.47
N TRP A 258 11.76 17.63 -14.45
CA TRP A 258 11.23 18.10 -13.18
C TRP A 258 12.18 19.10 -12.50
N GLN A 259 13.48 18.83 -12.54
CA GLN A 259 14.55 19.71 -12.03
C GLN A 259 14.85 20.93 -12.92
N GLY A 260 14.28 21.01 -14.12
CA GLY A 260 14.52 22.10 -15.08
C GLY A 260 15.75 21.91 -15.97
N ASN A 261 16.43 20.75 -15.94
CA ASN A 261 17.52 20.44 -16.85
C ASN A 261 16.99 19.92 -18.19
N LEU A 262 16.44 20.83 -18.99
CA LEU A 262 15.80 20.50 -20.26
C LEU A 262 16.74 19.83 -21.28
N PRO A 263 18.02 20.23 -21.43
CA PRO A 263 18.94 19.54 -22.34
C PRO A 263 19.18 18.08 -21.95
N ALA A 264 19.37 17.79 -20.66
CA ALA A 264 19.54 16.42 -20.21
C ALA A 264 18.25 15.61 -20.39
N ALA A 265 17.09 16.20 -20.07
CA ALA A 265 15.79 15.58 -20.30
C ALA A 265 15.59 15.18 -21.77
N GLN A 266 15.94 16.08 -22.70
CA GLN A 266 15.87 15.86 -24.14
C GLN A 266 16.71 14.65 -24.56
N THR A 267 17.97 14.58 -24.13
CA THR A 267 18.85 13.45 -24.44
C THR A 267 18.24 12.13 -23.97
N GLN A 268 17.73 12.08 -22.74
CA GLN A 268 17.17 10.84 -22.19
C GLN A 268 15.86 10.44 -22.87
N TRP A 269 14.96 11.38 -23.16
CA TRP A 269 13.70 11.08 -23.85
C TRP A 269 13.89 10.69 -25.32
N GLN A 270 14.95 11.17 -25.98
CA GLN A 270 15.35 10.68 -27.31
C GLN A 270 15.77 9.20 -27.25
N GLN A 271 16.57 8.82 -26.24
CA GLN A 271 16.93 7.41 -26.04
C GLN A 271 15.72 6.54 -25.69
N ALA A 272 14.77 7.07 -24.91
CA ALA A 272 13.54 6.36 -24.55
C ALA A 272 12.52 6.26 -25.71
N GLY A 273 12.66 7.08 -26.75
CA GLY A 273 11.67 7.19 -27.81
C GLY A 273 10.33 7.78 -27.35
N LEU A 274 10.32 8.68 -26.35
CA LEU A 274 9.09 9.24 -25.77
C LEU A 274 8.45 10.29 -26.70
N PRO A 275 7.27 10.03 -27.30
CA PRO A 275 6.65 10.97 -28.26
C PRO A 275 6.19 12.29 -27.62
N LEU A 276 5.81 12.26 -26.35
CA LEU A 276 5.38 13.43 -25.57
C LEU A 276 6.56 14.39 -25.26
N GLY A 277 7.79 13.87 -25.25
CA GLY A 277 8.99 14.60 -24.81
C GLY A 277 9.22 15.93 -25.56
N PRO A 278 9.29 15.94 -26.91
CA PRO A 278 9.49 17.16 -27.68
C PRO A 278 8.42 18.23 -27.44
N ALA A 279 7.15 17.82 -27.35
CA ALA A 279 6.03 18.74 -27.09
C ALA A 279 6.14 19.43 -25.73
N LEU A 280 6.56 18.68 -24.71
CA LEU A 280 6.77 19.24 -23.37
C LEU A 280 8.02 20.10 -23.27
N LEU A 281 9.10 19.74 -23.97
CA LEU A 281 10.28 20.61 -24.02
C LEU A 281 9.96 21.95 -24.69
N ALA A 282 9.19 21.92 -25.77
CA ALA A 282 8.71 23.13 -26.45
C ALA A 282 7.82 23.96 -25.52
N ILE A 283 6.83 23.37 -24.83
CA ILE A 283 5.94 24.11 -23.94
C ILE A 283 6.69 24.72 -22.74
N SER A 284 7.65 24.00 -22.17
CA SER A 284 8.52 24.51 -21.08
C SER A 284 9.42 25.66 -21.54
N ARG A 285 9.67 25.80 -22.84
CA ARG A 285 10.41 26.92 -23.46
C ARG A 285 9.50 28.04 -23.98
N ASN A 286 8.18 27.93 -23.76
CA ASN A 286 7.17 28.82 -24.34
C ASN A 286 7.15 28.83 -25.89
N GLU A 287 7.52 27.70 -26.50
CA GLU A 287 7.46 27.49 -27.95
C GLU A 287 6.11 26.88 -28.38
N ALA A 288 5.80 26.98 -29.67
CA ALA A 288 4.57 26.39 -30.23
C ALA A 288 4.62 24.85 -30.19
N VAL A 289 3.48 24.23 -29.88
CA VAL A 289 3.35 22.77 -29.76
C VAL A 289 2.30 22.26 -30.75
N THR A 290 2.62 21.17 -31.45
CA THR A 290 1.73 20.55 -32.45
C THR A 290 0.96 19.33 -31.94
N LEU A 291 1.31 18.82 -30.75
CA LEU A 291 0.70 17.62 -30.17
C LEU A 291 -0.74 17.87 -29.70
N ASP A 292 -1.68 17.03 -30.13
CA ASP A 292 -3.10 17.08 -29.74
C ASP A 292 -3.35 16.40 -28.38
N LEU A 293 -2.72 16.92 -27.32
CA LEU A 293 -3.03 16.53 -25.95
C LEU A 293 -3.95 17.58 -25.30
N PRO A 294 -5.18 17.25 -24.89
CA PRO A 294 -6.14 18.26 -24.43
C PRO A 294 -5.65 19.13 -23.27
N ILE A 295 -4.85 18.59 -22.35
CA ILE A 295 -4.30 19.40 -21.26
C ILE A 295 -3.30 20.46 -21.74
N LEU A 296 -2.52 20.16 -22.78
CA LEU A 296 -1.59 21.13 -23.38
C LEU A 296 -2.37 22.19 -24.15
N LYS A 297 -3.45 21.79 -24.84
CA LYS A 297 -4.38 22.73 -25.48
C LYS A 297 -5.06 23.65 -24.47
N ALA A 298 -5.43 23.14 -23.29
CA ALA A 298 -5.98 23.97 -22.22
C ALA A 298 -5.00 25.07 -21.76
N TRP A 299 -3.70 24.78 -21.79
CA TRP A 299 -2.67 25.78 -21.51
C TRP A 299 -2.54 26.80 -22.66
N LEU A 300 -2.40 26.31 -23.90
CA LEU A 300 -2.11 27.10 -25.11
C LEU A 300 -3.31 27.92 -25.61
N GLU A 301 -4.55 27.53 -25.31
CA GLU A 301 -5.77 28.19 -25.77
C GLU A 301 -6.61 28.70 -24.56
N PRO A 302 -6.22 29.81 -23.91
CA PRO A 302 -6.91 30.32 -22.72
C PRO A 302 -8.43 30.51 -22.90
N GLN A 303 -8.84 30.94 -24.10
CA GLN A 303 -10.25 31.20 -24.44
C GLN A 303 -11.13 29.94 -24.45
N ARG A 304 -10.52 28.76 -24.59
CA ARG A 304 -11.22 27.44 -24.63
C ARG A 304 -10.76 26.52 -23.50
N ARG A 305 -10.04 27.05 -22.52
CA ARG A 305 -9.39 26.31 -21.44
C ARG A 305 -10.34 25.35 -20.71
N SER A 306 -11.51 25.83 -20.30
CA SER A 306 -12.52 25.01 -19.60
C SER A 306 -12.98 23.81 -20.43
N GLN A 307 -13.19 23.98 -21.74
CA GLN A 307 -13.58 22.90 -22.66
C GLN A 307 -12.46 21.86 -22.79
N TRP A 308 -11.22 22.32 -22.91
CA TRP A 308 -10.05 21.44 -23.03
C TRP A 308 -9.74 20.69 -21.73
N ILE A 309 -9.89 21.33 -20.56
CA ILE A 309 -9.78 20.68 -19.25
C ILE A 309 -10.87 19.62 -19.10
N ALA A 310 -12.12 19.93 -19.45
CA ALA A 310 -13.20 18.96 -19.41
C ALA A 310 -12.91 17.75 -20.31
N LYS A 311 -12.39 17.97 -21.53
CA LYS A 311 -11.97 16.90 -22.43
C LYS A 311 -10.82 16.06 -21.82
N ALA A 312 -9.82 16.71 -21.23
CA ALA A 312 -8.70 16.03 -20.57
C ALA A 312 -9.18 15.16 -19.39
N LEU A 313 -10.08 15.68 -18.55
CA LEU A 313 -10.67 14.93 -17.43
C LEU A 313 -11.52 13.76 -17.90
N LEU A 314 -12.31 13.94 -18.96
CA LEU A 314 -13.11 12.86 -19.54
C LEU A 314 -12.22 11.71 -20.05
N GLN A 315 -11.12 12.05 -20.74
CA GLN A 315 -10.14 11.06 -21.20
C GLN A 315 -9.45 10.34 -20.04
N ALA A 316 -9.08 11.07 -18.98
CA ALA A 316 -8.35 10.50 -17.83
C ALA A 316 -9.23 9.66 -16.89
N ASN A 317 -10.51 10.01 -16.71
CA ASN A 317 -11.40 9.37 -15.74
C ASN A 317 -12.45 8.44 -16.36
N GLN A 318 -12.63 8.48 -17.68
CA GLN A 318 -13.71 7.77 -18.38
C GLN A 318 -15.11 8.08 -17.83
N ALA A 319 -15.29 9.27 -17.25
CA ALA A 319 -16.53 9.72 -16.63
C ALA A 319 -16.73 11.23 -16.85
N VAL A 320 -17.99 11.67 -16.79
CA VAL A 320 -18.34 13.08 -16.95
C VAL A 320 -17.62 13.91 -15.86
N PRO A 321 -16.82 14.93 -16.24
CA PRO A 321 -16.10 15.74 -15.28
C PRO A 321 -17.03 16.51 -14.36
N ASN A 322 -16.74 16.54 -13.07
CA ASN A 322 -17.37 17.47 -12.14
C ASN A 322 -16.98 18.92 -12.53
N PRO A 323 -17.93 19.86 -12.71
CA PRO A 323 -17.63 21.28 -12.96
C PRO A 323 -16.62 21.90 -11.97
N GLN A 324 -16.69 21.54 -10.68
CA GLN A 324 -15.75 22.03 -9.67
C GLN A 324 -14.32 21.55 -9.92
N ALA A 325 -14.15 20.34 -10.46
CA ALA A 325 -12.83 19.84 -10.82
C ALA A 325 -12.21 20.62 -12.00
N VAL A 326 -13.05 21.03 -12.96
CA VAL A 326 -12.62 21.88 -14.09
C VAL A 326 -12.16 23.25 -13.58
N GLU A 327 -12.97 23.88 -12.74
CA GLU A 327 -12.69 25.20 -12.17
C GLU A 327 -11.39 25.21 -11.34
N VAL A 328 -11.18 24.20 -10.49
CA VAL A 328 -9.97 24.10 -9.66
C VAL A 328 -8.70 23.96 -10.50
N ILE A 329 -8.75 23.19 -11.59
CA ILE A 329 -7.60 23.09 -12.53
C ILE A 329 -7.38 24.42 -13.25
N GLN A 330 -8.45 25.05 -13.72
CA GLN A 330 -8.39 26.34 -14.41
C GLN A 330 -7.78 27.42 -13.52
N MET A 331 -8.25 27.58 -12.28
CA MET A 331 -7.66 28.53 -11.32
C MET A 331 -6.17 28.29 -11.13
N GLY A 332 -5.74 27.02 -11.11
CA GLY A 332 -4.34 26.64 -11.06
C GLY A 332 -3.53 27.13 -12.27
N MET A 333 -4.10 27.06 -13.47
CA MET A 333 -3.47 27.56 -14.70
C MET A 333 -3.47 29.08 -14.75
N ASP A 334 -4.56 29.74 -14.38
CA ASP A 334 -4.74 31.19 -14.45
C ASP A 334 -3.76 31.95 -13.56
N ARG A 335 -3.38 31.35 -12.42
CA ARG A 335 -2.40 31.92 -11.47
C ARG A 335 -0.93 31.62 -11.82
N SER A 336 -0.67 30.98 -12.94
CA SER A 336 0.68 30.59 -13.36
C SER A 336 1.16 31.39 -14.57
N GLU A 337 2.39 31.86 -14.49
CA GLU A 337 3.10 32.57 -15.56
C GLU A 337 3.69 31.61 -16.61
N SER A 338 3.90 30.35 -16.24
CA SER A 338 4.44 29.32 -17.13
C SER A 338 3.81 27.95 -16.89
N PHE A 339 3.92 27.08 -17.91
CA PHE A 339 3.44 25.70 -17.81
C PHE A 339 4.15 24.96 -16.67
N ASP A 340 5.46 25.17 -16.54
CA ASP A 340 6.27 24.60 -15.46
C ASP A 340 5.79 25.06 -14.08
N GLN A 341 5.49 26.35 -13.91
CA GLN A 341 4.96 26.86 -12.65
C GLN A 341 3.59 26.23 -12.33
N TRP A 342 2.73 26.10 -13.34
CA TRP A 342 1.46 25.39 -13.19
C TRP A 342 1.67 23.95 -12.74
N VAL A 343 2.39 23.14 -13.51
CA VAL A 343 2.54 21.72 -13.20
C VAL A 343 3.27 21.50 -11.88
N LYS A 344 4.33 22.25 -11.57
CA LYS A 344 5.20 21.97 -10.42
C LYS A 344 4.70 22.53 -9.09
N HIS A 345 3.98 23.66 -9.11
CA HIS A 345 3.61 24.41 -7.89
C HIS A 345 2.11 24.68 -7.76
N ASN A 346 1.44 24.96 -8.87
CA ASN A 346 0.07 25.48 -8.86
C ASN A 346 -0.98 24.45 -9.30
N ALA A 347 -0.58 23.21 -9.60
CA ALA A 347 -1.48 22.13 -9.95
C ALA A 347 -2.36 21.76 -8.74
N PRO A 348 -3.62 21.37 -8.96
CA PRO A 348 -4.47 20.87 -7.88
C PRO A 348 -3.87 19.64 -7.22
N LEU A 349 -4.14 19.49 -5.92
CA LEU A 349 -3.69 18.35 -5.14
C LEU A 349 -4.83 17.37 -4.95
N ARG A 350 -4.50 16.08 -4.94
CA ARG A 350 -5.43 15.01 -4.54
C ARG A 350 -4.87 14.31 -3.33
N GLN A 351 -5.63 14.30 -2.24
CA GLN A 351 -5.30 13.56 -1.04
C GLN A 351 -6.30 12.44 -0.81
N TYR A 352 -5.81 11.23 -0.54
CA TYR A 352 -6.65 10.09 -0.21
C TYR A 352 -5.88 9.04 0.60
N PRO A 353 -6.57 8.29 1.47
CA PRO A 353 -6.01 7.09 2.07
C PRO A 353 -6.09 5.91 1.09
N ARG A 354 -5.10 5.00 1.12
CA ARG A 354 -5.17 3.75 0.38
C ARG A 354 -5.90 2.69 1.20
N GLU A 355 -6.96 2.14 0.64
CA GLU A 355 -7.65 0.98 1.21
C GLU A 355 -6.81 -0.28 1.00
N ARG A 356 -6.74 -1.14 2.02
CA ARG A 356 -6.11 -2.45 1.92
C ARG A 356 -7.10 -3.44 1.31
N ALA A 357 -7.34 -3.29 0.02
CA ALA A 357 -8.16 -4.21 -0.75
C ALA A 357 -7.67 -5.65 -0.55
N GLY A 358 -8.59 -6.56 -0.18
CA GLY A 358 -8.27 -7.95 0.11
C GLY A 358 -7.84 -8.23 1.56
N PHE A 359 -7.79 -7.26 2.47
CA PHE A 359 -7.50 -7.50 3.89
C PHE A 359 -8.39 -8.61 4.48
N GLY A 360 -9.70 -8.53 4.27
CA GLY A 360 -10.63 -9.56 4.76
C GLY A 360 -10.38 -10.95 4.15
N VAL A 361 -9.96 -11.01 2.88
CA VAL A 361 -9.61 -12.28 2.22
C VAL A 361 -8.35 -12.87 2.84
N LEU A 362 -7.30 -12.07 3.01
CA LEU A 362 -6.02 -12.49 3.60
C LEU A 362 -6.18 -12.91 5.07
N SER A 363 -7.01 -12.19 5.82
CA SER A 363 -7.36 -12.47 7.20
C SER A 363 -8.48 -13.52 7.35
N ARG A 364 -9.04 -14.04 6.25
CA ARG A 364 -10.15 -15.00 6.24
C ARG A 364 -11.37 -14.57 7.06
N HIS A 365 -11.60 -13.26 7.12
CA HIS A 365 -12.66 -12.64 7.91
C HIS A 365 -13.36 -11.57 7.07
N ILE A 366 -14.69 -11.64 6.99
CA ILE A 366 -15.48 -10.79 6.08
C ILE A 366 -16.26 -9.68 6.79
N ASP A 367 -16.34 -9.71 8.13
CA ASP A 367 -16.92 -8.60 8.87
C ASP A 367 -16.03 -7.37 8.83
N GLY A 368 -16.62 -6.21 9.15
CA GLY A 368 -15.92 -4.94 9.32
C GLY A 368 -15.42 -4.32 8.01
N PRO A 369 -15.06 -3.02 8.06
CA PRO A 369 -14.49 -2.34 6.91
C PRO A 369 -13.07 -2.83 6.60
N ALA A 370 -12.67 -2.70 5.35
CA ALA A 370 -11.27 -2.85 4.98
C ALA A 370 -10.46 -1.68 5.58
N PRO A 371 -9.36 -1.98 6.29
CA PRO A 371 -8.51 -0.94 6.84
C PRO A 371 -7.85 -0.09 5.75
N GLN A 372 -7.54 1.14 6.11
CA GLN A 372 -6.74 2.05 5.30
C GLN A 372 -5.30 2.15 5.81
N ASP A 373 -4.35 2.38 4.91
CA ASP A 373 -2.98 2.76 5.27
C ASP A 373 -2.98 4.06 6.09
N PHE A 374 -2.12 4.14 7.11
CA PHE A 374 -1.89 5.37 7.86
C PHE A 374 -1.09 6.41 7.09
N PHE A 375 -0.37 5.99 6.04
CA PHE A 375 0.33 6.88 5.13
C PHE A 375 -0.67 7.66 4.26
N PRO A 376 -0.75 9.00 4.38
CA PRO A 376 -1.59 9.80 3.52
C PRO A 376 -0.96 9.93 2.14
N VAL A 377 -1.67 9.55 1.09
CA VAL A 377 -1.21 9.81 -0.28
C VAL A 377 -1.60 11.24 -0.66
N VAL A 378 -0.63 12.02 -1.10
CA VAL A 378 -0.85 13.36 -1.68
C VAL A 378 -0.21 13.38 -3.06
N GLU A 379 -1.03 13.63 -4.08
CA GLU A 379 -0.64 13.58 -5.48
C GLU A 379 -0.74 14.96 -6.13
N ASN A 380 0.20 15.23 -7.03
CA ASN A 380 0.11 16.31 -7.99
C ASN A 380 -0.81 15.88 -9.14
N LEU A 381 -2.01 16.47 -9.22
CA LEU A 381 -3.04 16.02 -10.17
C LEU A 381 -2.59 16.16 -11.64
N ALA A 382 -1.80 17.19 -11.96
CA ALA A 382 -1.32 17.39 -13.32
C ALA A 382 -0.42 16.23 -13.76
N MET A 383 0.50 15.82 -12.88
CA MET A 383 1.41 14.72 -13.13
C MET A 383 0.72 13.37 -13.13
N THR A 384 -0.16 13.09 -12.15
CA THR A 384 -0.77 11.76 -12.03
C THR A 384 -1.91 11.50 -13.01
N ARG A 385 -2.60 12.55 -13.49
CA ARG A 385 -3.74 12.38 -14.40
C ARG A 385 -3.45 12.69 -15.86
N PHE A 386 -2.63 13.69 -16.12
CA PHE A 386 -2.46 14.19 -17.49
C PHE A 386 -1.08 13.91 -18.08
N LEU A 387 -0.05 13.80 -17.22
CA LEU A 387 1.33 13.55 -17.64
C LEU A 387 1.96 12.29 -16.99
N PRO A 388 1.22 11.18 -16.76
CA PRO A 388 1.78 10.02 -16.06
C PRO A 388 2.93 9.35 -16.86
N GLU A 389 2.93 9.52 -18.17
CA GLU A 389 3.96 9.00 -19.07
C GLU A 389 5.34 9.64 -18.86
N LEU A 390 5.46 10.78 -18.17
CA LEU A 390 6.77 11.37 -17.90
C LEU A 390 7.57 10.59 -16.85
N LEU A 391 6.86 9.98 -15.91
CA LEU A 391 7.41 9.28 -14.76
C LEU A 391 6.60 7.99 -14.53
N PRO A 392 6.58 7.06 -15.48
CA PRO A 392 5.66 5.93 -15.44
C PRO A 392 5.87 5.07 -14.19
N SER A 393 4.81 4.85 -13.42
CA SER A 393 4.82 3.95 -12.26
C SER A 393 4.24 2.60 -12.64
N THR A 394 5.05 1.54 -12.53
CA THR A 394 4.62 0.18 -12.86
C THR A 394 4.08 -0.55 -11.63
N ASP A 395 2.94 -1.23 -11.79
CA ASP A 395 2.39 -2.08 -10.72
C ASP A 395 3.24 -3.34 -10.55
N TYR A 396 3.71 -3.92 -11.66
CA TYR A 396 4.57 -5.11 -11.68
C TYR A 396 5.73 -4.94 -12.67
N SER A 397 6.96 -5.03 -12.19
CA SER A 397 8.16 -4.99 -13.02
C SER A 397 9.30 -5.84 -12.42
N PRO A 398 9.38 -7.14 -12.75
CA PRO A 398 10.43 -8.02 -12.22
C PRO A 398 11.84 -7.58 -12.56
N ALA A 399 12.05 -6.95 -13.72
CA ALA A 399 13.36 -6.45 -14.13
C ALA A 399 13.82 -5.32 -13.19
N LEU A 400 12.94 -4.35 -12.93
CA LEU A 400 13.19 -3.26 -11.99
C LEU A 400 13.37 -3.79 -10.57
N ASP A 401 12.47 -4.66 -10.11
CA ASP A 401 12.54 -5.17 -8.73
C ASP A 401 13.80 -6.01 -8.48
N ARG A 402 14.25 -6.81 -9.44
CA ARG A 402 15.55 -7.51 -9.35
C ARG A 402 16.73 -6.54 -9.36
N ALA A 403 16.68 -5.49 -10.18
CA ALA A 403 17.76 -4.51 -10.26
C ALA A 403 17.88 -3.66 -8.97
N LEU A 404 16.76 -3.40 -8.30
CA LEU A 404 16.71 -2.67 -7.03
C LEU A 404 17.07 -3.55 -5.82
N GLN A 405 16.94 -4.87 -5.92
CA GLN A 405 17.13 -5.78 -4.79
C GLN A 405 18.49 -5.63 -4.09
N PRO A 406 19.65 -5.59 -4.79
CA PRO A 406 20.94 -5.40 -4.12
C PRO A 406 21.07 -4.05 -3.40
N LEU A 407 20.43 -3.00 -3.91
CA LEU A 407 20.42 -1.67 -3.31
C LEU A 407 19.57 -1.67 -2.03
N ARG A 408 18.41 -2.34 -2.06
CA ARG A 408 17.54 -2.54 -0.89
C ARG A 408 18.26 -3.33 0.20
N GLU A 409 18.93 -4.43 -0.16
CA GLU A 409 19.73 -5.24 0.77
C GLU A 409 20.94 -4.49 1.33
N GLY A 410 21.54 -3.60 0.53
CA GLY A 410 22.57 -2.67 1.01
C GLY A 410 22.03 -1.79 2.13
N LEU A 411 20.91 -1.09 1.89
CA LEU A 411 20.25 -0.26 2.89
C LEU A 411 19.86 -1.08 4.14
N TRP A 412 19.23 -2.23 3.97
CA TRP A 412 18.79 -3.07 5.09
C TRP A 412 19.93 -3.55 5.98
N ARG A 413 21.12 -3.81 5.43
CA ARG A 413 22.31 -4.19 6.21
C ARG A 413 22.94 -3.02 6.97
N SER A 414 22.66 -1.78 6.54
CA SER A 414 23.15 -0.56 7.19
C SER A 414 22.24 -0.06 8.31
N LEU A 415 21.08 -0.71 8.52
CA LEU A 415 20.09 -0.40 9.55
C LEU A 415 20.12 -1.43 10.67
#